data_AF-A0A5C6F4K1-F1
#
_entry.id   AF-A0A5C6F4K1-F1
#
_cell.length_a   1.000
_cell.length_b   1.000
_cell.length_c   1.000
_cell.angle_alpha   90.00
_cell.angle_beta   90.00
_cell.angle_gamma   90.00
#
_symmetry.space_group_name_H-M   'P 1'
#
loop_
_entity.id
_entity.type
_entity.pdbx_description
1 polymer ?
#
loop_
_entity_poly.entity_id
_entity_poly.type
_entity_poly.pdbx_seq_one_letter_code
_entity_poly.pdbx_strand_id
1 'polypeptide(L)'
;MPLLKLWNSIRGKSNSEAAEPAKSIQDPSENSAKPATGAPVNSKTAKAVNPAPVAAAPAPAAVPAPAKSRISALGIFGSASPHAALCKQIKSMTTPGRGEASVREIRTVLEISAEDGSRAIAVLETLAKTLPVAATTVKIADIDAGDAADDAVAAAVPSVRYIVIDQFEMAGGATTLKQFHQTLRGADIRPQVYPEPIDRGLIRVAHTIGAVDLILFAAPADQWDKPEIAKLIGRVSHADTKVLVRDGDAWKSPTTSETPVRRAA
;
A
#
# COMPACT_ATOMS: atom_id res chain seq x y z
N MET A 1 8.77 40.73 4.40
CA MET A 1 7.37 40.60 3.89
C MET A 1 6.45 40.38 5.08
N PRO A 2 5.28 41.04 5.16
CA PRO A 2 4.36 40.85 6.28
C PRO A 2 3.76 39.44 6.27
N LEU A 3 3.78 38.77 7.44
CA LEU A 3 3.41 37.36 7.66
C LEU A 3 1.99 37.02 7.18
N LEU A 4 1.09 38.00 7.14
CA LEU A 4 -0.28 37.82 6.63
C LEU A 4 -0.32 37.31 5.18
N LYS A 5 0.65 37.69 4.33
CA LYS A 5 0.68 37.25 2.92
C LYS A 5 1.06 35.77 2.78
N LEU A 6 1.91 35.26 3.66
CA LEU A 6 2.32 33.85 3.67
C LEU A 6 1.15 32.94 4.08
N TRP A 7 0.38 33.38 5.08
CA TRP A 7 -0.78 32.62 5.57
C TRP A 7 -1.89 32.48 4.53
N ASN A 8 -2.14 33.52 3.73
CA ASN A 8 -3.14 33.47 2.66
C ASN A 8 -2.71 32.56 1.49
N SER A 9 -1.39 32.46 1.22
CA SER A 9 -0.84 31.55 0.21
C SER A 9 -0.99 30.08 0.61
N ILE A 10 -0.82 29.75 1.90
CA ILE A 10 -0.98 28.37 2.41
C ILE A 10 -2.45 27.91 2.35
N ARG A 11 -3.41 28.82 2.47
CA ARG A 11 -4.86 28.48 2.41
C ARG A 11 -5.45 28.45 1.00
N GLY A 12 -4.64 28.53 -0.05
CA GLY A 12 -5.11 28.37 -1.44
C GLY A 12 -6.08 29.45 -1.92
N LYS A 13 -6.15 30.61 -1.25
CA LYS A 13 -6.94 31.76 -1.71
C LYS A 13 -6.06 32.66 -2.57
N SER A 14 -5.74 32.21 -3.79
CA SER A 14 -5.26 33.11 -4.83
C SER A 14 -6.47 33.80 -5.46
N ASN A 15 -6.57 35.10 -5.24
CA ASN A 15 -7.55 35.99 -5.88
C ASN A 15 -7.37 35.86 -7.41
N SER A 16 -8.41 35.41 -8.13
CA SER A 16 -8.41 35.44 -9.59
C SER A 16 -8.81 36.83 -10.05
N GLU A 17 -7.87 37.58 -10.58
CA GLU A 17 -8.20 38.72 -11.45
C GLU A 17 -7.17 38.77 -12.57
N ALA A 18 -7.69 38.79 -13.79
CA ALA A 18 -6.99 38.63 -15.06
C ALA A 18 -6.23 39.90 -15.46
N ALA A 19 -5.05 39.73 -16.08
CA ALA A 19 -4.56 40.56 -17.19
C ALA A 19 -3.20 40.03 -17.71
N GLU A 20 -3.18 39.52 -18.94
CA GLU A 20 -2.06 39.66 -19.89
C GLU A 20 -1.90 41.15 -20.29
N PRO A 21 -0.82 41.63 -20.98
CA PRO A 21 0.13 40.90 -21.83
C PRO A 21 1.64 41.30 -21.78
N ALA A 22 2.46 40.41 -22.36
CA ALA A 22 3.67 40.61 -23.19
C ALA A 22 4.71 41.74 -22.89
N LYS A 23 5.98 41.32 -22.73
CA LYS A 23 7.23 41.85 -23.36
C LYS A 23 8.42 41.01 -22.84
N SER A 24 9.17 40.33 -23.71
CA SER A 24 10.27 40.82 -24.56
C SER A 24 11.59 41.00 -23.80
N ILE A 25 12.66 40.47 -24.41
CA ILE A 25 14.12 40.66 -24.18
C ILE A 25 14.83 39.46 -23.53
N GLN A 26 15.35 38.60 -24.41
CA GLN A 26 16.53 37.77 -24.20
C GLN A 26 17.68 38.38 -25.02
N ASP A 27 18.82 38.60 -24.37
CA ASP A 27 20.19 38.55 -24.91
C ASP A 27 21.11 38.39 -23.68
N PRO A 28 22.16 37.54 -23.75
CA PRO A 28 23.37 38.01 -24.38
C PRO A 28 24.07 36.99 -25.30
N SER A 29 24.74 37.59 -26.27
CA SER A 29 25.72 37.03 -27.19
C SER A 29 26.90 36.34 -26.49
N GLU A 30 27.27 35.15 -26.95
CA GLU A 30 28.67 34.71 -26.93
C GLU A 30 29.09 34.05 -28.26
N ASN A 31 30.16 34.66 -28.77
CA ASN A 31 31.10 34.38 -29.83
C ASN A 31 31.11 33.08 -30.65
N SER A 32 31.43 33.32 -31.92
CA SER A 32 31.75 32.44 -33.03
C SER A 32 33.06 31.66 -32.88
N ALA A 33 33.12 30.42 -33.41
CA ALA A 33 33.88 30.04 -34.62
C ALA A 33 34.12 28.50 -34.77
N LYS A 34 33.40 27.87 -35.71
CA LYS A 34 33.80 27.04 -36.90
C LYS A 34 35.04 26.07 -36.85
N PRO A 35 35.19 25.12 -37.82
CA PRO A 35 34.34 23.99 -38.31
C PRO A 35 35.10 22.63 -38.47
N ALA A 36 34.36 21.56 -38.82
CA ALA A 36 34.65 20.47 -39.81
C ALA A 36 34.10 19.11 -39.30
N THR A 37 33.60 18.13 -40.05
CA THR A 37 33.15 17.92 -41.44
C THR A 37 32.55 16.50 -41.47
N GLY A 38 31.43 16.28 -42.17
CA GLY A 38 30.97 14.96 -42.69
C GLY A 38 30.21 14.06 -41.68
N ALA A 39 29.16 13.33 -42.04
CA ALA A 39 28.48 13.09 -43.31
C ALA A 39 27.02 12.64 -43.02
N PRO A 40 26.08 12.76 -43.97
CA PRO A 40 24.68 12.40 -43.80
C PRO A 40 24.36 11.03 -44.42
N VAL A 41 23.61 10.15 -43.73
CA VAL A 41 23.01 8.99 -44.40
C VAL A 41 21.64 8.60 -43.83
N ASN A 42 20.65 8.63 -44.72
CA ASN A 42 19.44 7.80 -44.80
C ASN A 42 18.28 7.99 -43.83
N SER A 43 17.42 8.95 -44.17
CA SER A 43 15.97 8.83 -44.04
C SER A 43 15.43 7.84 -45.07
N LYS A 44 15.17 6.59 -44.64
CA LYS A 44 14.48 5.58 -45.46
C LYS A 44 12.97 5.74 -45.26
N THR A 45 12.34 6.29 -46.27
CA THR A 45 10.90 6.37 -46.53
C THR A 45 10.26 4.99 -46.44
N ALA A 46 9.46 4.75 -45.39
CA ALA A 46 8.57 3.60 -45.34
C ALA A 46 7.28 3.95 -46.10
N LYS A 47 7.07 3.17 -47.15
CA LYS A 47 5.97 3.20 -48.11
C LYS A 47 4.62 3.02 -47.39
N ALA A 48 3.72 3.99 -47.58
CA ALA A 48 2.32 3.87 -47.21
C ALA A 48 1.68 2.73 -48.02
N VAL A 49 1.23 1.69 -47.33
CA VAL A 49 0.41 0.63 -47.90
C VAL A 49 -1.04 0.96 -47.57
N ASN A 50 -1.82 1.15 -48.63
CA ASN A 50 -3.25 1.36 -48.61
C ASN A 50 -3.96 0.10 -48.05
N PRO A 51 -4.88 0.20 -47.08
CA PRO A 51 -5.57 -0.97 -46.56
C PRO A 51 -6.67 -1.44 -47.52
N ALA A 52 -6.68 -2.74 -47.81
CA ALA A 52 -7.78 -3.42 -48.49
C ALA A 52 -8.98 -3.59 -47.53
N PRO A 53 -10.23 -3.44 -48.01
CA PRO A 53 -11.43 -3.64 -47.20
C PRO A 53 -11.71 -5.14 -47.07
N VAL A 54 -11.54 -5.68 -45.86
CA VAL A 54 -11.91 -7.07 -45.55
C VAL A 54 -13.15 -7.07 -44.66
N ALA A 55 -14.24 -7.53 -45.30
CA ALA A 55 -15.39 -8.27 -44.78
C ALA A 55 -15.84 -8.05 -43.33
N ALA A 56 -17.05 -7.50 -43.21
CA ALA A 56 -17.85 -7.55 -41.99
C ALA A 56 -18.04 -9.00 -41.53
N ALA A 57 -17.48 -9.32 -40.36
CA ALA A 57 -17.72 -10.56 -39.63
C ALA A 57 -18.92 -10.38 -38.67
N PRO A 58 -19.69 -11.45 -38.41
CA PRO A 58 -21.02 -11.40 -37.82
C PRO A 58 -21.03 -11.01 -36.32
N ALA A 59 -22.16 -10.44 -35.92
CA ALA A 59 -22.47 -9.99 -34.57
C ALA A 59 -22.18 -11.05 -33.49
N PRO A 60 -21.61 -10.66 -32.33
CA PRO A 60 -21.44 -11.57 -31.21
C PRO A 60 -22.79 -11.97 -30.62
N ALA A 61 -23.02 -13.28 -30.49
CA ALA A 61 -24.15 -13.84 -29.78
C ALA A 61 -24.16 -13.33 -28.32
N ALA A 62 -25.34 -12.90 -27.87
CA ALA A 62 -25.58 -12.42 -26.53
C ALA A 62 -25.18 -13.48 -25.49
N VAL A 63 -24.16 -13.18 -24.69
CA VAL A 63 -23.79 -13.97 -23.51
C VAL A 63 -24.92 -13.82 -22.49
N PRO A 64 -25.51 -14.93 -21.99
CA PRO A 64 -26.52 -14.86 -20.95
C PRO A 64 -25.92 -14.23 -19.68
N ALA A 65 -26.63 -13.23 -19.15
CA ALA A 65 -26.22 -12.51 -17.95
C ALA A 65 -25.99 -13.47 -16.77
N PRO A 66 -24.93 -13.29 -15.96
CA PRO A 66 -24.69 -14.12 -14.79
C PRO A 66 -25.84 -13.99 -13.81
N ALA A 67 -26.41 -15.14 -13.43
CA ALA A 67 -27.47 -15.23 -12.45
C ALA A 67 -27.02 -14.60 -11.14
N LYS A 68 -27.76 -13.59 -10.66
CA LYS A 68 -27.58 -12.97 -9.35
C LYS A 68 -27.66 -14.06 -8.29
N SER A 69 -26.52 -14.39 -7.67
CA SER A 69 -26.48 -15.29 -6.52
C SER A 69 -27.30 -14.66 -5.40
N ARG A 70 -28.43 -15.27 -5.07
CA ARG A 70 -29.21 -14.91 -3.88
C ARG A 70 -28.37 -15.24 -2.67
N ILE A 71 -27.77 -14.22 -2.06
CA ILE A 71 -27.13 -14.33 -0.76
C ILE A 71 -28.25 -14.72 0.22
N SER A 72 -28.14 -15.93 0.77
CA SER A 72 -29.05 -16.48 1.75
C SER A 72 -29.10 -15.58 2.99
N ALA A 73 -30.12 -14.73 3.04
CA ALA A 73 -30.52 -14.00 4.23
C ALA A 73 -31.28 -14.98 5.14
N LEU A 74 -30.59 -15.54 6.14
CA LEU A 74 -31.11 -16.01 7.44
C LEU A 74 -30.02 -16.81 8.17
N GLY A 75 -29.11 -16.11 8.83
CA GLY A 75 -28.15 -16.67 9.77
C GLY A 75 -27.93 -15.68 10.91
N ILE A 76 -28.68 -15.86 11.99
CA ILE A 76 -28.67 -15.03 13.22
C ILE A 76 -27.38 -15.26 14.06
N PHE A 77 -26.42 -16.03 13.54
CA PHE A 77 -25.10 -16.17 14.14
C PHE A 77 -24.13 -15.21 13.44
N GLY A 78 -23.94 -14.04 14.06
CA GLY A 78 -22.87 -13.05 13.84
C GLY A 78 -22.33 -12.96 12.42
N SER A 79 -22.75 -11.93 11.68
CA SER A 79 -22.24 -11.55 10.36
C SER A 79 -20.75 -11.86 10.23
N ALA A 80 -20.46 -13.00 9.58
CA ALA A 80 -19.10 -13.41 9.32
C ALA A 80 -18.54 -12.39 8.31
N SER A 81 -17.77 -11.42 8.83
CA SER A 81 -16.97 -10.53 7.99
C SER A 81 -16.23 -11.39 6.97
N PRO A 82 -16.13 -10.98 5.69
CA PRO A 82 -15.43 -11.74 4.66
C PRO A 82 -14.00 -12.13 5.06
N HIS A 83 -13.42 -11.40 6.01
CA HIS A 83 -12.06 -11.59 6.52
C HIS A 83 -12.02 -12.33 7.88
N ALA A 84 -13.11 -12.96 8.32
CA ALA A 84 -13.20 -13.59 9.65
C ALA A 84 -12.16 -14.70 9.87
N ALA A 85 -11.85 -15.50 8.85
CA ALA A 85 -10.82 -16.54 8.93
C ALA A 85 -9.43 -15.93 9.17
N LEU A 86 -9.07 -14.90 8.40
CA LEU A 86 -7.83 -14.15 8.57
C LEU A 86 -7.74 -13.52 9.97
N CYS A 87 -8.80 -12.84 10.41
CA CYS A 87 -8.86 -12.23 11.74
C CYS A 87 -8.68 -13.25 12.87
N LYS A 88 -9.27 -14.45 12.74
CA LYS A 88 -9.05 -15.55 13.71
C LYS A 88 -7.59 -16.00 13.74
N GLN A 89 -6.97 -16.13 12.57
CA GLN A 89 -5.56 -16.51 12.49
C GLN A 89 -4.65 -15.44 13.11
N ILE A 90 -4.87 -14.16 12.79
CA ILE A 90 -4.13 -13.03 13.41
C ILE A 90 -4.28 -13.05 14.93
N LYS A 91 -5.51 -13.23 15.45
CA LYS A 91 -5.75 -13.36 16.90
C LYS A 91 -4.98 -14.52 17.52
N SER A 92 -4.95 -15.68 16.87
CA SER A 92 -4.21 -16.83 17.38
C SER A 92 -2.70 -16.59 17.45
N MET A 93 -2.15 -15.74 16.58
CA MET A 93 -0.73 -15.40 16.55
C MET A 93 -0.36 -14.26 17.52
N THR A 94 -1.29 -13.35 17.84
CA THR A 94 -1.05 -12.24 18.76
C THR A 94 -1.42 -12.56 20.20
N THR A 95 -2.24 -13.59 20.43
CA THR A 95 -2.60 -14.00 21.79
C THR A 95 -1.41 -14.75 22.40
N PRO A 96 -0.82 -14.25 23.51
CA PRO A 96 0.28 -14.95 24.17
C PRO A 96 -0.20 -16.34 24.62
N GLY A 97 0.39 -17.38 24.04
CA GLY A 97 0.18 -18.75 24.51
C GLY A 97 0.62 -18.89 25.97
N ARG A 98 -0.08 -19.73 26.74
CA ARG A 98 0.22 -20.00 28.15
C ARG A 98 1.56 -20.77 28.25
N GLY A 99 2.68 -20.07 28.11
CA GLY A 99 4.03 -20.65 28.19
C GLY A 99 5.04 -20.20 27.13
N GLU A 100 4.66 -19.42 26.12
CA GLU A 100 5.63 -18.87 25.15
C GLU A 100 6.17 -17.53 25.65
N ALA A 101 7.46 -17.50 25.97
CA ALA A 101 8.10 -16.39 26.69
C ALA A 101 8.26 -15.09 25.89
N SER A 102 7.92 -15.04 24.60
CA SER A 102 7.92 -13.78 23.84
C SER A 102 7.15 -13.93 22.52
N VAL A 103 5.85 -13.64 22.52
CA VAL A 103 5.14 -13.36 21.27
C VAL A 103 5.49 -11.93 20.87
N ARG A 104 6.20 -11.76 19.75
CA ARG A 104 6.53 -10.44 19.25
C ARG A 104 5.27 -9.70 18.83
N GLU A 105 5.22 -8.44 19.23
CA GLU A 105 4.15 -7.51 18.88
C GLU A 105 4.18 -7.19 17.37
N ILE A 106 3.02 -7.32 16.71
CA ILE A 106 2.87 -6.91 15.30
C ILE A 106 2.72 -5.40 15.26
N ARG A 107 3.77 -4.69 14.83
CA ARG A 107 3.79 -3.22 14.69
C ARG A 107 3.74 -2.76 13.25
N THR A 108 4.08 -3.64 12.32
CA THR A 108 4.13 -3.36 10.89
C THR A 108 3.43 -4.45 10.10
N VAL A 109 2.51 -4.04 9.23
CA VAL A 109 1.76 -4.92 8.34
C VAL A 109 2.03 -4.50 6.91
N LEU A 110 2.52 -5.43 6.11
CA LEU A 110 2.69 -5.30 4.67
C LEU A 110 1.63 -6.11 3.96
N GLU A 111 0.82 -5.47 3.13
CA GLU A 111 -0.17 -6.12 2.29
C GLU A 111 0.18 -5.98 0.81
N ILE A 112 0.12 -7.10 0.09
CA ILE A 112 0.41 -7.18 -1.34
C ILE A 112 -0.89 -7.56 -2.05
N SER A 113 -1.31 -6.69 -2.99
CA SER A 113 -2.62 -6.70 -3.66
C SER A 113 -3.78 -6.39 -2.71
N ALA A 114 -3.92 -5.12 -2.31
CA ALA A 114 -4.83 -4.67 -1.25
C ALA A 114 -6.32 -4.54 -1.64
N GLU A 115 -6.67 -4.80 -2.90
CA GLU A 115 -8.04 -4.78 -3.41
C GLU A 115 -8.77 -3.47 -3.06
N ASP A 116 -9.88 -3.52 -2.32
CA ASP A 116 -10.71 -2.36 -1.94
C ASP A 116 -10.29 -1.71 -0.60
N GLY A 117 -9.35 -2.31 0.13
CA GLY A 117 -8.93 -1.89 1.46
C GLY A 117 -9.81 -2.37 2.62
N SER A 118 -10.91 -3.11 2.37
CA SER A 118 -11.77 -3.65 3.43
C SER A 118 -11.02 -4.62 4.36
N ARG A 119 -10.07 -5.38 3.79
CA ARG A 119 -9.20 -6.29 4.54
C ARG A 119 -8.29 -5.56 5.51
N ALA A 120 -7.69 -4.46 5.08
CA ALA A 120 -6.84 -3.62 5.92
C ALA A 120 -7.58 -3.16 7.18
N ILE A 121 -8.83 -2.69 7.02
CA ILE A 121 -9.68 -2.26 8.13
C ILE A 121 -9.89 -3.42 9.11
N ALA A 122 -10.30 -4.58 8.62
CA ALA A 122 -10.54 -5.76 9.44
C ALA A 122 -9.28 -6.25 10.19
N VAL A 123 -8.12 -6.23 9.52
CA VAL A 123 -6.82 -6.60 10.08
C VAL A 123 -6.40 -5.62 11.18
N LEU A 124 -6.41 -4.32 10.89
CA LEU A 124 -5.95 -3.30 11.84
C LEU A 124 -6.88 -3.19 13.04
N GLU A 125 -8.20 -3.30 12.87
CA GLU A 125 -9.13 -3.40 14.00
C GLU A 125 -8.87 -4.63 14.85
N THR A 126 -8.56 -5.76 14.22
CA THR A 126 -8.28 -7.01 14.94
C THR A 126 -7.00 -6.87 15.75
N LEU A 127 -5.95 -6.30 15.15
CA LEU A 127 -4.70 -6.01 15.84
C LEU A 127 -4.92 -5.05 17.01
N ALA A 128 -5.60 -3.92 16.79
CA ALA A 128 -5.92 -2.95 17.83
C ALA A 128 -6.68 -3.57 19.03
N LYS A 129 -7.51 -4.59 18.80
CA LYS A 129 -8.23 -5.33 19.86
C LYS A 129 -7.36 -6.34 20.61
N THR A 130 -6.28 -6.83 19.98
CA THR A 130 -5.41 -7.87 20.56
C THR A 130 -4.12 -7.34 21.15
N LEU A 131 -3.66 -6.18 20.67
CA LEU A 131 -2.44 -5.58 21.16
C LEU A 131 -2.67 -5.10 22.59
N PRO A 132 -1.79 -5.48 23.55
CA PRO A 132 -1.89 -4.96 24.88
C PRO A 132 -1.74 -3.44 24.79
N VAL A 133 -2.74 -2.69 25.27
CA VAL A 133 -2.58 -1.24 25.45
C VAL A 133 -1.41 -1.11 26.42
N ALA A 134 -0.25 -0.72 25.91
CA ALA A 134 0.92 -0.52 26.73
C ALA A 134 0.48 0.49 27.79
N ALA A 135 0.37 0.01 29.04
CA ALA A 135 0.13 0.85 30.18
C ALA A 135 1.35 1.75 30.29
N THR A 136 1.31 2.86 29.56
CA THR A 136 2.29 3.92 29.67
C THR A 136 1.93 4.61 30.98
N THR A 137 2.31 3.98 32.09
CA THR A 137 2.31 4.60 33.40
C THR A 137 3.39 5.66 33.35
N VAL A 138 3.03 6.84 32.85
CA VAL A 138 3.79 8.05 33.16
C VAL A 138 3.69 8.20 34.67
N LYS A 139 4.71 7.74 35.41
CA LYS A 139 4.89 8.11 36.80
C LYS A 139 5.11 9.62 36.80
N ILE A 140 4.03 10.38 36.92
CA ILE A 140 4.06 11.77 37.38
C ILE A 140 4.34 11.68 38.88
N ALA A 141 5.54 11.26 39.25
CA ALA A 141 6.08 11.57 40.55
C ALA A 141 6.68 12.97 40.41
N ASP A 142 6.28 13.89 41.28
CA ASP A 142 6.83 15.24 41.47
C ASP A 142 6.18 16.40 40.68
N ILE A 143 4.88 16.36 40.41
CA ILE A 143 4.12 17.61 40.15
C ILE A 143 3.17 17.88 41.31
N ASP A 144 3.55 18.89 42.08
CA ASP A 144 2.86 19.48 43.22
C ASP A 144 1.41 19.81 42.83
N ALA A 145 0.47 19.44 43.70
CA ALA A 145 -0.95 19.46 43.45
C ALA A 145 -1.49 20.90 43.32
N GLY A 146 -1.65 21.36 42.08
CA GLY A 146 -2.34 22.58 41.71
C GLY A 146 -3.47 22.30 40.73
N ASP A 147 -4.65 22.00 41.27
CA ASP A 147 -6.00 22.25 40.74
C ASP A 147 -6.16 22.43 39.20
N ALA A 148 -6.06 21.33 38.43
CA ALA A 148 -6.59 21.17 37.07
C ALA A 148 -6.54 19.68 36.64
N ALA A 149 -7.22 18.81 37.37
CA ALA A 149 -7.19 17.36 37.15
C ALA A 149 -8.41 16.89 36.33
N ASP A 150 -8.43 17.19 35.02
CA ASP A 150 -9.32 16.49 34.08
C ASP A 150 -8.64 16.16 32.73
N ASP A 151 -7.34 16.44 32.57
CA ASP A 151 -6.70 16.41 31.25
C ASP A 151 -5.26 15.83 31.27
N ALA A 152 -5.11 14.57 31.70
CA ALA A 152 -3.94 13.71 31.45
C ALA A 152 -4.26 12.32 32.01
N VAL A 153 -4.23 11.20 31.27
CA VAL A 153 -3.12 10.67 30.47
C VAL A 153 -3.73 9.86 29.31
N ALA A 154 -3.70 10.41 28.09
CA ALA A 154 -4.06 9.64 26.91
C ALA A 154 -2.98 8.56 26.71
N ALA A 155 -3.25 7.33 27.15
CA ALA A 155 -2.39 6.19 26.89
C ALA A 155 -2.11 6.13 25.38
N ALA A 156 -0.83 6.20 25.00
CA ALA A 156 -0.42 6.16 23.60
C ALA A 156 -0.86 4.83 23.00
N VAL A 157 -1.95 4.84 22.21
CA VAL A 157 -2.45 3.66 21.52
C VAL A 157 -1.34 3.15 20.60
N PRO A 158 -0.89 1.89 20.72
CA PRO A 158 0.11 1.34 19.83
C PRO A 158 -0.40 1.45 18.39
N SER A 159 0.28 2.26 17.59
CA SER A 159 -0.09 2.47 16.19
C SER A 159 0.61 1.44 15.31
N VAL A 160 -0.18 0.64 14.62
CA VAL A 160 0.34 -0.31 13.62
C VAL A 160 0.56 0.45 12.31
N ARG A 161 1.78 0.39 11.76
CA ARG A 161 2.08 0.96 10.44
C ARG A 161 1.60 0.01 9.36
N TYR A 162 0.70 0.49 8.50
CA TYR A 162 0.13 -0.28 7.41
C TYR A 162 0.75 0.13 6.07
N ILE A 163 1.34 -0.83 5.37
CA ILE A 163 2.10 -0.66 4.14
C ILE A 163 1.45 -1.49 3.05
N VAL A 164 1.36 -0.95 1.84
CA VAL A 164 0.67 -1.57 0.71
C VAL A 164 1.57 -1.58 -0.52
N ILE A 165 1.64 -2.72 -1.20
CA ILE A 165 2.17 -2.82 -2.56
C ILE A 165 1.04 -3.30 -3.46
N ASP A 166 0.60 -2.46 -4.40
CA ASP A 166 -0.45 -2.78 -5.35
C ASP A 166 -0.29 -1.91 -6.60
N GLN A 167 -0.65 -2.40 -7.77
CA GLN A 167 -0.64 -1.61 -9.00
C GLN A 167 -1.99 -0.92 -9.27
N PHE A 168 -3.04 -1.23 -8.50
CA PHE A 168 -4.40 -0.68 -8.62
C PHE A 168 -4.89 -0.71 -10.08
N GLU A 169 -5.42 0.42 -10.58
CA GLU A 169 -5.93 0.55 -11.95
C GLU A 169 -4.84 0.36 -13.03
N MET A 170 -3.56 0.51 -12.69
CA MET A 170 -2.45 0.44 -13.66
C MET A 170 -2.17 -0.98 -14.15
N ALA A 171 -2.54 -2.00 -13.37
CA ALA A 171 -2.49 -3.40 -13.79
C ALA A 171 -3.88 -3.95 -14.17
N GLY A 172 -4.84 -3.07 -14.46
CA GLY A 172 -6.22 -3.48 -14.77
C GLY A 172 -7.04 -3.90 -13.56
N GLY A 173 -6.63 -3.52 -12.34
CA GLY A 173 -7.41 -3.72 -11.13
C GLY A 173 -8.72 -2.93 -11.14
N ALA A 174 -9.74 -3.45 -10.44
CA ALA A 174 -11.05 -2.78 -10.35
C ALA A 174 -11.06 -1.56 -9.43
N THR A 175 -10.21 -1.55 -8.39
CA THR A 175 -10.11 -0.46 -7.42
C THR A 175 -9.06 0.55 -7.88
N THR A 176 -9.43 1.83 -7.89
CA THR A 176 -8.47 2.92 -8.11
C THR A 176 -7.71 3.27 -6.84
N LEU A 177 -6.47 3.77 -6.96
CA LEU A 177 -5.69 4.27 -5.83
C LEU A 177 -6.47 5.31 -4.99
N LYS A 178 -7.26 6.16 -5.65
CA LYS A 178 -8.11 7.16 -4.99
C LYS A 178 -9.20 6.50 -4.13
N GLN A 179 -9.92 5.51 -4.66
CA GLN A 179 -10.95 4.79 -3.92
C GLN A 179 -10.37 4.06 -2.72
N PHE A 180 -9.21 3.41 -2.90
CA PHE A 180 -8.49 2.76 -1.80
C PHE A 180 -8.19 3.72 -0.65
N HIS A 181 -7.62 4.90 -0.93
CA HIS A 181 -7.39 5.92 0.09
C HIS A 181 -8.68 6.46 0.72
N GLN A 182 -9.77 6.58 -0.05
CA GLN A 182 -11.07 7.01 0.49
C GLN A 182 -11.63 5.99 1.48
N THR A 183 -11.58 4.70 1.15
CA THR A 183 -12.00 3.61 2.03
C THR A 183 -11.25 3.65 3.35
N LEU A 184 -9.91 3.74 3.31
CA LEU A 184 -9.09 3.73 4.53
C LEU A 184 -9.21 5.01 5.36
N ARG A 185 -9.38 6.17 4.72
CA ARG A 185 -9.64 7.43 5.44
C ARG A 185 -10.95 7.38 6.23
N GLY A 186 -11.96 6.66 5.74
CA GLY A 186 -13.22 6.44 6.46
C GLY A 186 -13.04 5.73 7.80
N ALA A 187 -11.94 5.00 7.97
CA ALA A 187 -11.57 4.30 9.21
C ALA A 187 -10.35 4.94 9.92
N ASP A 188 -9.99 6.18 9.57
CA ASP A 188 -8.81 6.92 10.08
C ASP A 188 -7.47 6.18 9.90
N ILE A 189 -7.37 5.32 8.88
CA ILE A 189 -6.14 4.60 8.54
C ILE A 189 -5.34 5.41 7.52
N ARG A 190 -4.05 5.59 7.79
CA ARG A 190 -3.10 6.26 6.89
C ARG A 190 -2.11 5.25 6.29
N PRO A 191 -2.43 4.66 5.13
CA PRO A 191 -1.56 3.66 4.51
C PRO A 191 -0.30 4.32 3.91
N GLN A 192 0.83 3.61 3.95
CA GLN A 192 2.00 3.90 3.12
C GLN A 192 1.94 3.04 1.85
N VAL A 193 1.54 3.67 0.73
CA VAL A 193 1.23 2.96 -0.52
C VAL A 193 2.39 3.03 -1.51
N TYR A 194 2.72 1.89 -2.10
CA TYR A 194 3.65 1.74 -3.20
C TYR A 194 2.89 1.26 -4.44
N PRO A 195 2.49 2.19 -5.33
CA PRO A 195 1.72 1.88 -6.53
C PRO A 195 2.62 1.24 -7.61
N GLU A 196 3.22 0.09 -7.32
CA GLU A 196 4.30 -0.53 -8.10
C GLU A 196 4.14 -2.05 -8.15
N PRO A 197 4.77 -2.73 -9.13
CA PRO A 197 4.86 -4.20 -9.12
C PRO A 197 5.56 -4.73 -7.86
N ILE A 198 5.28 -6.00 -7.52
CA ILE A 198 5.68 -6.63 -6.25
C ILE A 198 7.18 -6.54 -5.99
N ASP A 199 8.01 -6.83 -7.00
CA ASP A 199 9.48 -6.78 -6.94
C ASP A 199 9.99 -5.38 -6.54
N ARG A 200 9.55 -4.34 -7.25
CA ARG A 200 9.97 -2.94 -7.00
C ARG A 200 9.45 -2.42 -5.66
N GLY A 201 8.20 -2.75 -5.34
CA GLY A 201 7.59 -2.39 -4.05
C GLY A 201 8.37 -3.00 -2.88
N LEU A 202 8.72 -4.29 -2.96
CA LEU A 202 9.50 -4.96 -1.92
C LEU A 202 10.91 -4.36 -1.76
N ILE A 203 11.58 -4.01 -2.85
CA ILE A 203 12.88 -3.30 -2.79
C ILE A 203 12.72 -1.96 -2.06
N ARG A 204 11.68 -1.19 -2.39
CA ARG A 204 11.44 0.09 -1.73
C ARG A 204 11.11 -0.09 -0.25
N VAL A 205 10.27 -1.05 0.11
CA VAL A 205 10.00 -1.40 1.53
C VAL A 205 11.28 -1.77 2.26
N ALA A 206 12.14 -2.60 1.66
CA ALA A 206 13.42 -2.98 2.26
C ALA A 206 14.33 -1.77 2.54
N HIS A 207 14.28 -0.74 1.69
CA HIS A 207 15.09 0.47 1.86
C HIS A 207 14.48 1.49 2.81
N THR A 208 13.15 1.63 2.85
CA THR A 208 12.48 2.70 3.62
C THR A 208 12.01 2.23 4.99
N ILE A 209 11.57 0.98 5.11
CA ILE A 209 11.03 0.38 6.33
C ILE A 209 12.05 -0.60 6.92
N GLY A 210 12.81 -1.28 6.08
CA GLY A 210 13.71 -2.36 6.49
C GLY A 210 12.97 -3.68 6.49
N ALA A 211 12.43 -4.05 7.65
CA ALA A 211 11.70 -5.31 7.82
C ALA A 211 10.34 -5.10 8.51
N VAL A 212 9.44 -6.08 8.34
CA VAL A 212 8.04 -6.02 8.77
C VAL A 212 7.63 -7.25 9.58
N ASP A 213 6.61 -7.15 10.43
CA ASP A 213 6.21 -8.21 11.36
C ASP A 213 5.15 -9.16 10.77
N LEU A 214 4.25 -8.65 9.91
CA LEU A 214 3.21 -9.42 9.24
C LEU A 214 3.19 -9.09 7.74
N ILE A 215 3.24 -10.11 6.89
CA ILE A 215 3.11 -9.98 5.43
C ILE A 215 1.88 -10.74 4.97
N LEU A 216 1.01 -10.08 4.22
CA LEU A 216 -0.21 -10.64 3.62
C LEU A 216 -0.07 -10.66 2.09
N PHE A 217 -0.06 -11.83 1.49
CA PHE A 217 -0.09 -12.02 0.04
C PHE A 217 -1.50 -12.36 -0.43
N ALA A 218 -2.17 -11.41 -1.08
CA ALA A 218 -3.44 -11.67 -1.79
C ALA A 218 -3.25 -11.80 -3.31
N ALA A 219 -2.04 -11.54 -3.83
CA ALA A 219 -1.69 -11.75 -5.23
C ALA A 219 -1.77 -13.25 -5.61
N PRO A 220 -2.16 -13.58 -6.84
CA PRO A 220 -2.13 -14.96 -7.32
C PRO A 220 -0.70 -15.53 -7.34
N ALA A 221 -0.60 -16.86 -7.19
CA ALA A 221 0.66 -17.57 -6.95
C ALA A 221 1.72 -17.36 -8.03
N ASP A 222 1.29 -17.20 -9.28
CA ASP A 222 2.15 -16.91 -10.43
C ASP A 222 2.95 -15.60 -10.30
N GLN A 223 2.50 -14.67 -9.46
CA GLN A 223 3.17 -13.38 -9.28
C GLN A 223 4.22 -13.41 -8.17
N TRP A 224 3.97 -14.16 -7.08
CA TRP A 224 4.83 -14.15 -5.88
C TRP A 224 5.69 -15.40 -5.71
N ASP A 225 5.29 -16.55 -6.28
CA ASP A 225 6.04 -17.82 -6.20
C ASP A 225 7.21 -17.84 -7.21
N LYS A 226 8.04 -16.80 -7.12
CA LYS A 226 9.26 -16.64 -7.91
C LYS A 226 10.45 -16.62 -6.95
N PRO A 227 11.58 -17.27 -7.29
CA PRO A 227 12.75 -17.32 -6.43
C PRO A 227 13.33 -15.94 -6.13
N GLU A 228 13.16 -14.97 -7.04
CA GLU A 228 13.58 -13.58 -6.83
C GLU A 228 12.74 -12.88 -5.76
N ILE A 229 11.42 -13.08 -5.78
CA ILE A 229 10.50 -12.52 -4.78
C ILE A 229 10.75 -13.17 -3.41
N ALA A 230 10.98 -14.48 -3.36
CA ALA A 230 11.34 -15.18 -2.11
C ALA A 230 12.57 -14.57 -1.42
N LYS A 231 13.61 -14.21 -2.20
CA LYS A 231 14.80 -13.50 -1.68
C LYS A 231 14.45 -12.12 -1.14
N LEU A 232 13.58 -11.38 -1.82
CA LEU A 232 13.13 -10.05 -1.37
C LEU A 232 12.29 -10.14 -0.10
N ILE A 233 11.38 -11.13 0.00
CA ILE A 233 10.64 -11.43 1.23
C ILE A 233 11.61 -11.67 2.38
N GLY A 234 12.64 -12.50 2.18
CA GLY A 234 13.67 -12.73 3.19
C GLY A 234 14.45 -11.47 3.62
N ARG A 235 14.50 -10.42 2.78
CA ARG A 235 15.10 -9.12 3.13
C ARG A 235 14.16 -8.21 3.90
N VAL A 236 12.85 -8.28 3.63
CA VAL A 236 11.82 -7.51 4.35
C VAL A 236 11.25 -8.24 5.56
N SER A 237 11.68 -9.47 5.85
CA SER A 237 11.24 -10.24 7.00
C SER A 237 12.26 -10.18 8.15
N HIS A 238 11.76 -9.96 9.35
CA HIS A 238 12.40 -10.35 10.59
C HIS A 238 12.42 -11.87 10.76
N ALA A 239 13.15 -12.35 11.77
CA ALA A 239 13.25 -13.78 12.10
C ALA A 239 11.90 -14.42 12.46
N ASP A 240 10.98 -13.63 12.99
CA ASP A 240 9.66 -14.04 13.48
C ASP A 240 8.50 -13.47 12.68
N THR A 241 8.79 -12.86 11.53
CA THR A 241 7.77 -12.36 10.60
C THR A 241 6.81 -13.46 10.23
N LYS A 242 5.52 -13.17 10.35
CA LYS A 242 4.46 -14.08 9.90
C LYS A 242 4.11 -13.72 8.47
N VAL A 243 4.16 -14.72 7.58
CA VAL A 243 3.73 -14.58 6.20
C VAL A 243 2.45 -15.37 6.03
N LEU A 244 1.39 -14.74 5.53
CA LEU A 244 0.13 -15.38 5.19
C LEU A 244 -0.15 -15.19 3.71
N VAL A 245 -0.50 -16.28 3.03
CA VAL A 245 -0.83 -16.30 1.62
C VAL A 245 -2.30 -16.68 1.46
N ARG A 246 -3.01 -15.92 0.65
CA ARG A 246 -4.39 -16.20 0.27
C ARG A 246 -4.43 -17.33 -0.75
N ASP A 247 -5.23 -18.35 -0.44
CA ASP A 247 -5.55 -19.47 -1.32
C ASP A 247 -7.07 -19.61 -1.38
N GLY A 248 -7.66 -18.97 -2.41
CA GLY A 248 -9.11 -18.77 -2.51
C GLY A 248 -9.65 -17.93 -1.34
N ASP A 249 -10.49 -18.56 -0.51
CA ASP A 249 -11.09 -17.95 0.69
C ASP A 249 -10.31 -18.26 1.98
N ALA A 250 -9.27 -19.09 1.89
CA ALA A 250 -8.44 -19.47 3.02
C ALA A 250 -7.12 -18.69 3.05
N TRP A 251 -6.55 -18.57 4.26
CA TRP A 251 -5.21 -18.01 4.47
C TRP A 251 -4.31 -19.12 5.01
N LYS A 252 -3.15 -19.29 4.37
CA LYS A 252 -2.18 -20.35 4.71
C LYS A 252 -0.83 -19.71 5.01
N SER A 253 -0.15 -20.23 6.02
CA SER A 253 1.27 -19.92 6.20
C SER A 253 2.06 -20.70 5.14
N PRO A 254 2.91 -20.07 4.33
CA PRO A 254 3.69 -20.79 3.35
C PRO A 254 4.60 -21.76 4.10
N THR A 255 4.58 -23.03 3.70
CA THR A 255 5.53 -24.03 4.18
C THR A 255 6.90 -23.60 3.66
N THR A 256 7.62 -22.83 4.46
CA THR A 256 8.98 -22.40 4.11
C THR A 256 9.87 -23.63 4.21
N SER A 257 9.94 -24.41 3.14
CA SER A 257 10.97 -25.43 2.98
C SER A 257 12.29 -24.69 2.83
N GLU A 258 13.19 -24.92 3.77
CA GLU A 258 14.57 -24.41 3.83
C GLU A 258 14.74 -22.98 4.35
N THR A 259 14.89 -22.87 5.67
CA THR A 259 15.63 -21.79 6.28
C THR A 259 17.12 -21.98 6.00
N PRO A 260 17.81 -21.13 5.22
CA PRO A 260 19.26 -21.13 5.22
C PRO A 260 19.73 -20.63 6.57
N VAL A 261 20.26 -21.55 7.38
CA VAL A 261 20.95 -21.26 8.65
C VAL A 261 22.01 -20.20 8.38
N ARG A 262 21.80 -18.96 8.84
CA ARG A 262 22.86 -17.94 8.87
C ARG A 262 23.93 -18.44 9.85
N ARG A 263 25.03 -18.98 9.32
CA ARG A 263 26.25 -19.19 10.11
C ARG A 263 26.78 -17.82 10.49
N ALA A 264 26.82 -17.55 11.79
CA ALA A 264 27.59 -16.43 12.33
C ALA A 264 29.07 -16.64 11.95
N ALA A 265 29.69 -15.58 11.42
CA ALA A 265 31.13 -15.50 11.20
C ALA A 265 31.82 -14.99 12.47
#